data_AF-A0A6I0F6R3-F1
#
_entry.id   AF-A0A6I0F6R3-F1
#
_cell.length_a   1.000
_cell.length_b   1.000
_cell.length_c   1.000
_cell.angle_alpha   90.00
_cell.angle_beta   90.00
_cell.angle_gamma   90.00
#
_symmetry.space_group_name_H-M   'P 1'
#
loop_
_entity.id
_entity.type
_entity.pdbx_description
1 polymer ?
#
loop_
_entity_poly.entity_id
_entity_poly.type
_entity_poly.pdbx_seq_one_letter_code
_entity_poly.pdbx_strand_id
1 'polypeptide(L)' 'MAVDPNAMRALRDLKIEIANELGINSEFPYPRGNSTLATKNIFDGGKIGGNMTKRMVEMAERGLRNKTDL' A
#
# COMPACT_ATOMS: atom_id res chain seq x y z
N MET A 1 17.06 -6.28 -12.89
CA MET A 1 15.98 -7.05 -12.21
C MET A 1 14.66 -6.47 -12.65
N ALA A 2 13.85 -7.24 -13.40
CA ALA A 2 12.47 -6.83 -13.69
C ALA A 2 11.59 -7.17 -12.50
N VAL A 3 10.78 -6.23 -12.03
CA VAL A 3 9.76 -6.49 -11.01
C VAL A 3 8.69 -7.39 -11.63
N ASP A 4 8.27 -8.43 -10.91
CA ASP A 4 7.22 -9.35 -11.35
C ASP A 4 5.91 -8.56 -11.64
N PRO A 5 5.36 -8.65 -12.87
CA PRO A 5 4.10 -7.97 -13.22
C PRO A 5 2.90 -8.37 -12.35
N ASN A 6 2.87 -9.60 -11.84
CA ASN A 6 1.84 -10.06 -10.91
C ASN A 6 2.00 -9.39 -9.54
N ALA A 7 3.24 -9.24 -9.06
CA ALA A 7 3.52 -8.51 -7.83
C ALA A 7 3.11 -7.04 -7.94
N MET A 8 3.35 -6.39 -9.09
CA MET A 8 2.86 -5.02 -9.31
C MET A 8 1.33 -4.91 -9.24
N ARG A 9 0.61 -5.88 -9.80
CA ARG A 9 -0.86 -5.93 -9.75
C ARG A 9 -1.35 -6.11 -8.31
N ALA A 10 -0.82 -7.10 -7.59
CA ALA A 10 -1.15 -7.33 -6.20
C ALA A 10 -0.87 -6.11 -5.30
N LEU A 11 0.26 -5.42 -5.51
CA LEU A 11 0.58 -4.19 -4.78
C LEU A 11 -0.40 -3.05 -5.08
N ARG A 12 -0.89 -2.95 -6.32
CA ARG A 12 -1.91 -1.97 -6.70
C ARG A 12 -3.23 -2.26 -5.99
N ASP A 13 -3.64 -3.52 -5.96
CA ASP A 13 -4.87 -3.94 -5.30
C ASP A 13 -4.79 -3.70 -3.79
N LEU A 14 -3.67 -4.06 -3.15
CA LEU A 14 -3.40 -3.78 -1.74
C LEU A 14 -3.43 -2.28 -1.41
N LYS A 15 -2.87 -1.44 -2.29
CA LYS A 15 -2.92 0.02 -2.16
C LYS A 15 -4.36 0.52 -2.13
N ILE A 16 -5.21 0.01 -3.03
CA ILE A 16 -6.62 0.41 -3.14
C ILE A 16 -7.39 -0.04 -1.89
N GLU A 17 -7.19 -1.29 -1.46
CA GLU A 17 -7.80 -1.85 -0.26
C GLU A 17 -7.50 -0.98 0.98
N ILE A 18 -6.22 -0.70 1.23
CA ILE A 18 -5.79 0.10 2.39
C ILE A 18 -6.30 1.54 2.28
N ALA A 19 -6.33 2.12 1.07
CA ALA A 19 -6.89 3.46 0.89
C ALA A 19 -8.38 3.50 1.28
N ASN A 20 -9.14 2.48 0.88
CA ASN A 20 -10.56 2.35 1.22
C ASN A 20 -10.76 2.17 2.73
N GLU A 21 -9.95 1.34 3.39
CA GLU A 21 -10.01 1.15 4.85
C GLU A 21 -9.70 2.42 5.65
N LEU A 22 -8.79 3.25 5.14
CA LEU A 22 -8.42 4.51 5.77
C LEU A 22 -9.40 5.65 5.43
N GLY A 23 -10.46 5.39 4.64
CA GLY A 23 -11.40 6.41 4.18
C GLY A 23 -10.76 7.45 3.26
N ILE A 24 -9.63 7.12 2.63
CA ILE A 24 -8.93 8.01 1.69
C ILE A 24 -9.61 7.82 0.33
N ASN A 25 -10.54 8.73 0.00
CA ASN A 25 -11.16 8.78 -1.32
C ASN A 25 -10.07 8.87 -2.40
N SER A 26 -9.87 7.76 -3.07
CA SER A 26 -8.73 7.43 -3.88
C SER A 26 -9.00 7.77 -5.34
N GLU A 27 -9.34 9.03 -5.63
CA GLU A 27 -9.30 9.53 -7.01
C GLU A 27 -7.83 9.64 -7.44
N PHE A 28 -7.27 8.49 -7.85
CA PHE A 28 -5.97 8.39 -8.46
C PHE A 28 -6.13 8.46 -9.99
N PRO A 29 -5.42 9.34 -10.70
CA PRO A 29 -4.38 10.24 -10.21
C PRO A 29 -4.95 11.52 -9.59
N TYR A 30 -4.37 11.95 -8.46
CA TYR A 30 -4.73 13.21 -7.84
C TYR A 30 -4.49 14.40 -8.78
N PRO A 31 -5.37 15.42 -8.78
CA PRO A 31 -5.18 16.61 -9.59
C PRO A 31 -3.88 17.33 -9.19
N ARG A 32 -2.94 17.46 -10.13
CA ARG A 32 -1.69 18.21 -9.95
C ARG A 32 -2.00 19.70 -10.11
N GLY A 33 -1.71 20.52 -9.09
CA GLY A 33 -1.77 21.98 -9.22
C GLY A 33 -2.28 22.76 -8.00
N ASN A 34 -2.91 22.10 -7.02
CA ASN A 34 -3.33 22.75 -5.78
C ASN A 34 -2.42 22.31 -4.62
N SER A 35 -1.67 23.25 -4.04
CA SER A 35 -0.68 22.98 -2.98
C SER A 35 -1.29 22.33 -1.74
N THR A 36 -2.52 22.66 -1.38
CA THR A 36 -3.22 22.04 -0.24
C THR A 36 -3.58 20.58 -0.54
N LEU A 37 -3.99 20.29 -1.78
CA LEU A 37 -4.23 18.91 -2.21
C LEU A 37 -2.91 18.12 -2.28
N ALA A 38 -1.83 18.73 -2.73
CA ALA A 38 -0.51 18.09 -2.77
C ALA A 38 -0.03 17.66 -1.38
N THR A 39 -0.17 18.51 -0.36
CA THR A 39 0.17 18.16 1.02
C THR A 39 -0.69 17.01 1.56
N LYS A 40 -2.01 17.06 1.35
CA LYS A 40 -2.91 15.96 1.74
C LYS A 40 -2.51 14.64 1.07
N ASN A 41 -2.18 14.68 -0.22
CA ASN A 41 -1.74 13.51 -1.00
C ASN A 41 -0.45 12.88 -0.47
N ILE A 42 0.51 13.69 0.00
CA ILE A 42 1.76 13.19 0.59
C ILE A 42 1.46 12.42 1.87
N PHE A 43 0.65 13.00 2.77
CA PHE A 43 0.29 12.34 4.03
C PHE A 43 -0.55 11.08 3.81
N ASP A 44 -1.52 11.14 2.91
CA ASP A 44 -2.38 10.00 2.56
C ASP A 44 -1.56 8.88 1.91
N GLY A 45 -0.69 9.20 0.96
CA GLY A 45 0.24 8.26 0.34
C GLY A 45 1.20 7.62 1.34
N GLY A 46 1.73 8.41 2.29
CA GLY A 46 2.60 7.91 3.36
C GLY A 46 1.90 6.93 4.29
N LYS A 47 0.66 7.22 4.70
CA LYS A 47 -0.16 6.32 5.53
C LYS A 47 -0.47 5.01 4.81
N ILE A 48 -0.84 5.09 3.53
CA ILE A 48 -1.12 3.90 2.72
C ILE A 48 0.15 3.05 2.57
N GLY A 49 1.26 3.66 2.15
CA GLY A 49 2.53 2.96 1.96
C GLY A 49 3.07 2.32 3.25
N GLY A 50 2.95 3.00 4.39
CA GLY A 50 3.32 2.45 5.69
C GLY A 50 2.50 1.20 6.07
N ASN A 51 1.18 1.25 5.86
CA ASN A 51 0.30 0.09 6.10
C ASN A 51 0.57 -1.06 5.13
N MET A 52 0.89 -0.77 3.86
CA MET A 52 1.29 -1.81 2.89
C MET A 52 2.51 -2.58 3.41
N THR A 53 3.57 -1.86 3.80
CA THR A 53 4.78 -2.49 4.33
C THR A 53 4.50 -3.29 5.59
N LYS A 54 3.70 -2.75 6.51
CA LYS A 54 3.31 -3.46 7.73
C LYS A 54 2.64 -4.81 7.43
N ARG A 55 1.62 -4.82 6.55
CA ARG A 55 0.92 -6.05 6.16
C ARG A 55 1.83 -7.06 5.47
N MET A 56 2.72 -6.58 4.58
CA MET A 56 3.69 -7.45 3.91
C MET A 56 4.64 -8.13 4.91
N VAL A 57 5.12 -7.39 5.91
CA VAL A 57 5.95 -7.95 7.00
C VAL A 57 5.14 -8.96 7.82
N GLU A 58 3.91 -8.64 8.22
CA GLU A 58 3.06 -9.57 8.98
C GLU A 58 2.79 -10.88 8.20
N MET A 59 2.55 -10.80 6.89
CA MET A 59 2.39 -11.99 6.04
C MET A 59 3.68 -12.83 5.99
N ALA A 60 4.84 -12.17 5.86
CA ALA A 60 6.13 -12.85 5.87
C ALA A 60 6.40 -13.52 7.22
N GLU A 61 6.16 -12.83 8.34
CA GLU A 61 6.31 -13.38 9.69
C GLU A 61 5.41 -14.60 9.93
N ARG A 62 4.14 -14.54 9.51
CA ARG A 62 3.22 -15.70 9.59
C ARG A 62 3.74 -16.88 8.75
N GLY A 63 4.23 -16.62 7.54
CA GLY A 63 4.81 -17.65 6.68
C GLY A 63 6.09 -18.28 7.26
N LEU A 64 6.88 -17.51 8.01
CA LEU A 64 8.07 -18.02 8.71
C LEU A 64 7.68 -18.84 9.94
N ARG A 65 6.74 -18.38 10.76
CA ARG A 65 6.25 -19.14 11.93
C ARG A 65 5.75 -20.52 11.54
N ASN A 66 4.92 -20.60 10.51
CA ASN A 66 4.36 -21.86 10.03
C ASN A 66 5.42 -22.85 9.48
N LYS A 67 6.62 -22.38 9.14
CA LYS A 67 7.74 -23.23 8.69
C LYS A 67 8.55 -23.80 9.85
N THR A 68 8.51 -23.17 11.02
CA THR A 68 9.27 -23.58 12.21
C THR A 68 8.47 -24.56 13.09
N ASP A 69 7.14 -24.63 12.91
CA ASP A 69 6.25 -25.59 13.59
C ASP A 69 6.21 -26.99 12.91
N LEU A 70 7.17 -27.29 12.01
CA LEU A 70 7.40 -28.58 11.33
C LEU A 70 8.76 -29.15 11.75
#